data_AF-A0A2A6JCG8-F1
#
_entry.id   AF-A0A2A6JCG8-F1
#
_cell.length_a   1.000
_cell.length_b   1.000
_cell.length_c   1.000
_cell.angle_alpha   90.00
_cell.angle_beta   90.00
_cell.angle_gamma   90.00
#
_symmetry.space_group_name_H-M   'P 1'
#
loop_
_entity.id
_entity.type
_entity.pdbx_description
1 polymer ?
#
loop_
_entity_poly.entity_id
_entity_poly.type
_entity_poly.pdbx_seq_one_letter_code
_entity_poly.pdbx_strand_id
1 'polypeptide(L)'
;MRPISKMTAPLSAAIAIMLAATGAAAADPLVFTYHGWQVDLTNARGAEPDKEMVAAVKRQLDIVEHVDLKPDVLTFMRTIPIWANPAAAGFGPGHYSSKTGIDLRVRSLDPDKPIILHELLHAFNGRMLSGGFRNSDIRQFFNNGRGLWPGDSYMMSNDREFFAVTASVYLYGDIERPPYSRSQLREKQPRYYQWLAMLFDDGRPRS
;
A
#
# COMPACT_ATOMS: atom_id res chain seq x y z
N MET A 1 69.07 -53.60 -40.96
CA MET A 1 68.11 -52.74 -41.70
C MET A 1 67.45 -51.79 -40.69
N ARG A 2 67.51 -50.48 -40.92
CA ARG A 2 66.70 -49.40 -40.27
C ARG A 2 65.24 -49.46 -40.80
N PRO A 3 64.27 -48.65 -40.33
CA PRO A 3 63.93 -48.14 -38.97
C PRO A 3 62.38 -48.26 -38.70
N ILE A 4 61.85 -47.63 -37.63
CA ILE A 4 60.65 -46.74 -37.58
C ILE A 4 59.94 -46.81 -36.21
N SER A 5 59.93 -45.66 -35.52
CA SER A 5 59.11 -45.32 -34.35
C SER A 5 57.61 -45.30 -34.66
N LYS A 6 56.78 -45.64 -33.66
CA LYS A 6 55.41 -45.08 -33.55
C LYS A 6 55.09 -44.72 -32.11
N MET A 7 54.86 -43.42 -31.90
CA MET A 7 54.19 -42.82 -30.74
C MET A 7 52.72 -43.21 -30.72
N THR A 8 52.16 -43.49 -29.54
CA THR A 8 50.71 -43.36 -29.29
C THR A 8 50.46 -42.92 -27.83
N ALA A 9 49.90 -41.71 -27.76
CA ALA A 9 49.23 -40.93 -26.70
C ALA A 9 48.86 -41.57 -25.33
N PRO A 10 48.93 -40.78 -24.23
CA PRO A 10 48.18 -41.06 -23.01
C PRO A 10 46.68 -40.72 -23.20
N LEU A 11 45.80 -41.64 -22.80
CA LEU A 11 44.35 -41.44 -22.78
C LEU A 11 44.00 -40.54 -21.57
N SER A 12 43.77 -39.25 -21.81
CA SER A 12 43.16 -38.36 -20.81
C SER A 12 41.68 -38.72 -20.65
N ALA A 13 41.29 -39.26 -19.50
CA ALA A 13 39.89 -39.42 -19.13
C ALA A 13 39.28 -38.04 -18.86
N ALA A 14 38.50 -37.52 -19.80
CA ALA A 14 37.70 -36.32 -19.61
C ALA A 14 36.52 -36.66 -18.68
N ILE A 15 36.58 -36.22 -17.43
CA ILE A 15 35.41 -36.18 -16.54
C ILE A 15 34.52 -35.05 -17.04
N ALA A 16 33.44 -35.39 -17.73
CA ALA A 16 32.37 -34.46 -18.05
C ALA A 16 31.55 -34.22 -16.77
N ILE A 17 31.81 -33.09 -16.09
CA ILE A 17 30.92 -32.60 -15.04
C ILE A 17 29.66 -32.07 -15.74
N MET A 18 28.61 -32.88 -15.75
CA MET A 18 27.26 -32.41 -16.08
C MET A 18 26.80 -31.48 -14.95
N LEU A 19 26.94 -30.16 -15.13
CA LEU A 19 26.19 -29.21 -14.33
C LEU A 19 24.71 -29.36 -14.70
N ALA A 20 23.95 -30.07 -13.86
CA ALA A 20 22.51 -29.96 -13.87
C ALA A 20 22.15 -28.52 -13.46
N ALA A 21 21.87 -27.67 -14.45
CA ALA A 21 21.21 -26.40 -14.21
C ALA A 21 19.80 -26.70 -13.71
N THR A 22 19.64 -26.82 -12.39
CA THR A 22 18.32 -26.68 -11.76
C THR A 22 17.89 -25.24 -12.01
N GLY A 23 17.14 -25.03 -13.09
CA GLY A 23 16.45 -23.77 -13.33
C GLY A 23 15.48 -23.57 -12.18
N ALA A 24 15.88 -22.80 -11.17
CA ALA A 24 14.93 -22.26 -10.21
C ALA A 24 13.90 -21.49 -11.04
N ALA A 25 12.63 -21.92 -11.01
CA ALA A 25 11.56 -21.15 -11.62
C ALA A 25 11.66 -19.73 -11.07
N ALA A 26 11.73 -18.74 -11.96
CA ALA A 26 11.75 -17.35 -11.55
C ALA A 26 10.51 -17.08 -10.67
N ALA A 27 10.73 -16.43 -9.52
CA ALA A 27 9.63 -16.03 -8.65
C ALA A 27 8.61 -15.19 -9.45
N ASP A 28 7.32 -15.41 -9.21
CA ASP A 28 6.27 -14.68 -9.90
C ASP A 28 6.43 -13.18 -9.62
N PRO A 29 6.63 -12.32 -10.64
CA PRO A 29 6.84 -10.88 -10.43
C PRO A 29 5.64 -10.18 -9.78
N LEU A 30 4.46 -10.80 -9.79
CA LEU A 30 3.25 -10.29 -9.14
C LEU A 30 3.19 -10.61 -7.64
N VAL A 31 4.09 -11.47 -7.12
CA VAL A 31 4.24 -11.72 -5.69
C VAL A 31 5.58 -11.15 -5.23
N PHE A 32 5.54 -10.08 -4.45
CA PHE A 32 6.77 -9.38 -4.07
C PHE A 32 6.74 -8.81 -2.66
N THR A 33 7.94 -8.61 -2.13
CA THR A 33 8.17 -7.78 -0.94
C THR A 33 8.77 -6.46 -1.35
N TYR A 34 8.26 -5.35 -0.82
CA TYR A 34 8.77 -4.01 -1.09
C TYR A 34 8.74 -3.21 0.20
N HIS A 35 9.87 -2.62 0.66
CA HIS A 35 9.96 -1.93 1.96
C HIS A 35 9.31 -2.67 3.17
N GLY A 36 9.30 -4.01 3.16
CA GLY A 36 8.65 -4.84 4.20
C GLY A 36 7.16 -5.11 3.99
N TRP A 37 6.54 -4.53 2.97
CA TRP A 37 5.17 -4.83 2.52
C TRP A 37 5.13 -6.14 1.76
N GLN A 38 4.17 -7.01 2.07
CA GLN A 38 3.89 -8.23 1.32
C GLN A 38 2.73 -7.96 0.35
N VAL A 39 2.97 -8.17 -0.94
CA VAL A 39 2.02 -7.87 -2.01
C VAL A 39 1.80 -9.09 -2.91
N ASP A 40 0.54 -9.41 -3.20
CA ASP A 40 0.14 -10.44 -4.16
C ASP A 40 -0.86 -9.90 -5.19
N LEU A 41 -0.39 -9.66 -6.41
CA LEU A 41 -1.20 -9.16 -7.53
C LEU A 41 -1.62 -10.26 -8.51
N THR A 42 -1.39 -11.54 -8.19
CA THR A 42 -1.56 -12.65 -9.15
C THR A 42 -2.97 -12.76 -9.70
N ASN A 43 -3.97 -12.49 -8.85
CA ASN A 43 -5.37 -12.47 -9.22
C ASN A 43 -5.74 -11.37 -10.22
N ALA A 44 -4.87 -10.37 -10.42
CA ALA A 44 -5.04 -9.33 -11.43
C ALA A 44 -4.25 -9.58 -12.72
N ARG A 45 -3.67 -10.77 -12.89
CA ARG A 45 -2.93 -11.12 -14.11
C ARG A 45 -3.80 -10.90 -15.36
N GLY A 46 -3.23 -10.19 -16.34
CA GLY A 46 -3.92 -9.83 -17.58
C GLY A 46 -4.91 -8.67 -17.46
N ALA A 47 -5.05 -8.07 -16.27
CA ALA A 47 -5.82 -6.83 -16.12
C ALA A 47 -5.10 -5.64 -16.75
N GLU A 48 -3.78 -5.56 -16.53
CA GLU A 48 -2.80 -4.61 -17.08
C GLU A 48 -1.45 -5.33 -17.25
N PRO A 49 -0.44 -4.76 -17.92
CA PRO A 49 0.91 -5.33 -17.96
C PRO A 49 1.50 -5.49 -16.55
N ASP A 50 2.05 -6.68 -16.23
CA ASP A 50 2.61 -7.01 -14.90
C ASP A 50 3.55 -5.93 -14.36
N LYS A 51 4.44 -5.41 -15.22
CA LYS A 51 5.40 -4.37 -14.85
C LYS A 51 4.72 -3.06 -14.42
N GLU A 52 3.63 -2.68 -15.08
CA GLU A 52 2.90 -1.44 -14.80
C GLU A 52 2.09 -1.57 -13.51
N MET A 53 1.44 -2.71 -13.27
CA MET A 53 0.76 -3.00 -12.01
C MET A 53 1.72 -2.93 -10.82
N VAL A 54 2.86 -3.60 -10.93
CA VAL A 54 3.90 -3.60 -9.88
C VAL A 54 4.44 -2.18 -9.66
N ALA A 55 4.70 -1.42 -10.73
CA ALA A 55 5.19 -0.05 -10.62
C ALA A 55 4.17 0.86 -9.93
N ALA A 56 2.89 0.77 -10.29
CA ALA A 56 1.83 1.59 -9.70
C ALA A 56 1.64 1.30 -8.20
N VAL A 57 1.66 0.03 -7.81
CA VAL A 57 1.56 -0.36 -6.38
C VAL A 57 2.79 0.11 -5.61
N LYS A 58 3.99 -0.07 -6.15
CA LYS A 58 5.22 0.43 -5.50
C LYS A 58 5.20 1.94 -5.32
N ARG A 59 4.75 2.69 -6.33
CA ARG A 59 4.64 4.15 -6.25
C ARG A 59 3.72 4.60 -5.11
N GLN A 60 2.59 3.93 -4.91
CA GLN A 60 1.70 4.23 -3.79
C GLN A 60 2.27 3.80 -2.44
N LEU A 61 3.01 2.70 -2.38
CA LEU A 61 3.73 2.33 -1.17
C LEU A 61 4.83 3.34 -0.84
N ASP A 62 5.52 3.88 -1.85
CA ASP A 62 6.46 4.99 -1.64
C ASP A 62 5.75 6.19 -1.00
N ILE A 63 4.53 6.53 -1.42
CA ILE A 63 3.75 7.59 -0.76
C ILE A 63 3.61 7.28 0.75
N VAL A 64 3.28 6.05 1.13
CA VAL A 64 3.15 5.66 2.55
C VAL A 64 4.48 5.81 3.29
N GLU A 65 5.60 5.42 2.66
CA GLU A 65 6.94 5.56 3.24
C GLU A 65 7.37 7.03 3.40
N HIS A 66 6.92 7.93 2.51
CA HIS A 66 7.33 9.34 2.48
C HIS A 66 6.41 10.28 3.24
N VAL A 67 5.28 9.82 3.77
CA VAL A 67 4.44 10.64 4.67
C VAL A 67 4.96 10.66 6.10
N ASP A 68 6.19 10.24 6.39
CA ASP A 68 6.85 10.36 7.70
C ASP A 68 5.97 9.89 8.88
N LEU A 69 5.37 8.70 8.74
CA LEU A 69 4.58 8.09 9.80
C LEU A 69 5.45 7.75 11.01
N LYS A 70 4.86 7.81 12.22
CA LYS A 70 5.49 7.25 13.41
C LYS A 70 5.90 5.77 13.18
N PRO A 71 7.05 5.34 13.71
CA PRO A 71 7.56 3.99 13.44
C PRO A 71 6.61 2.86 13.83
N ASP A 72 5.87 3.00 14.93
CA ASP A 72 4.88 2.03 15.40
C ASP A 72 3.66 1.95 14.47
N VAL A 73 3.18 3.10 13.98
CA VAL A 73 2.10 3.17 12.99
C VAL A 73 2.52 2.52 11.67
N LEU A 74 3.71 2.85 11.14
CA LEU A 74 4.22 2.25 9.90
C LEU A 74 4.44 0.73 10.06
N THR A 75 4.98 0.31 11.21
CA THR A 75 5.16 -1.11 11.54
C THR A 75 3.82 -1.84 11.56
N PHE A 76 2.81 -1.27 12.20
CA PHE A 76 1.45 -1.83 12.17
C PHE A 76 0.90 -1.90 10.75
N MET A 77 1.01 -0.83 9.96
CA MET A 77 0.46 -0.79 8.61
C MET A 77 1.09 -1.85 7.71
N ARG A 78 2.39 -2.14 7.83
CA ARG A 78 3.08 -3.23 7.12
C ARG A 78 2.56 -4.63 7.44
N THR A 79 1.81 -4.80 8.53
CA THR A 79 1.16 -6.08 8.86
C THR A 79 -0.11 -6.34 8.06
N ILE A 80 -0.60 -5.34 7.31
CA ILE A 80 -1.83 -5.46 6.52
C ILE A 80 -1.49 -6.07 5.16
N PRO A 81 -2.04 -7.26 4.82
CA PRO A 81 -1.82 -7.87 3.51
C PRO A 81 -2.39 -7.00 2.40
N ILE A 82 -1.66 -6.91 1.29
CA ILE A 82 -2.10 -6.19 0.09
C ILE A 82 -2.18 -7.18 -1.05
N TRP A 83 -3.32 -7.22 -1.71
CA TRP A 83 -3.54 -8.09 -2.86
C TRP A 83 -4.48 -7.43 -3.86
N ALA A 84 -4.64 -8.02 -5.03
CA ALA A 84 -5.56 -7.51 -6.04
C ALA A 84 -6.70 -8.48 -6.33
N ASN A 85 -7.92 -7.98 -6.47
CA ASN A 85 -9.07 -8.75 -6.93
C ASN A 85 -9.85 -7.96 -7.97
N PRO A 86 -9.52 -8.09 -9.27
CA PRO A 86 -10.22 -7.35 -10.31
C PRO A 86 -11.71 -7.74 -10.42
N ALA A 87 -12.10 -8.91 -9.90
CA ALA A 87 -13.47 -9.41 -9.92
C ALA A 87 -14.32 -8.93 -8.71
N ALA A 88 -13.71 -8.33 -7.68
CA ALA A 88 -14.45 -7.80 -6.54
C ALA A 88 -15.25 -6.54 -6.94
N ALA A 89 -16.53 -6.74 -7.24
CA ALA A 89 -17.46 -5.65 -7.50
C ALA A 89 -17.65 -4.75 -6.26
N GLY A 90 -17.82 -3.43 -6.49
CA GLY A 90 -18.62 -2.58 -5.61
C GLY A 90 -17.93 -1.46 -4.84
N PHE A 91 -16.60 -1.36 -4.81
CA PHE A 91 -15.89 -0.30 -4.07
C PHE A 91 -14.82 0.35 -4.96
N GLY A 92 -14.36 1.55 -4.61
CA GLY A 92 -13.39 2.35 -5.37
C GLY A 92 -12.06 1.63 -5.67
N PRO A 93 -10.99 2.33 -6.07
CA PRO A 93 -9.76 1.67 -6.54
C PRO A 93 -9.03 0.81 -5.47
N GLY A 94 -9.37 0.97 -4.19
CA GLY A 94 -8.98 0.09 -3.10
C GLY A 94 -10.19 -0.26 -2.22
N HIS A 95 -10.02 -1.29 -1.39
CA HIS A 95 -10.94 -1.58 -0.29
C HIS A 95 -10.24 -2.32 0.85
N TYR A 96 -10.34 -1.79 2.05
CA TYR A 96 -9.95 -2.48 3.27
C TYR A 96 -11.08 -3.35 3.85
N SER A 97 -10.75 -4.61 4.13
CA SER A 97 -11.56 -5.55 4.92
C SER A 97 -10.74 -6.08 6.10
N SER A 98 -11.35 -6.15 7.29
CA SER A 98 -10.69 -6.72 8.47
C SER A 98 -10.36 -8.21 8.34
N LYS A 99 -10.98 -8.92 7.39
CA LYS A 99 -10.75 -10.35 7.16
C LYS A 99 -9.56 -10.61 6.23
N THR A 100 -9.36 -9.75 5.23
CA THR A 100 -8.47 -10.04 4.09
C THR A 100 -7.42 -8.97 3.84
N GLY A 101 -7.43 -7.85 4.55
CA GLY A 101 -6.51 -6.74 4.31
C GLY A 101 -7.02 -5.82 3.19
N ILE A 102 -6.09 -5.35 2.35
CA ILE A 102 -6.36 -4.40 1.28
C ILE A 102 -6.48 -5.16 -0.04
N ASP A 103 -7.62 -4.96 -0.70
CA ASP A 103 -7.91 -5.40 -2.04
C ASP A 103 -7.78 -4.22 -3.02
N LEU A 104 -6.91 -4.34 -4.03
CA LEU A 104 -6.64 -3.35 -5.05
C LEU A 104 -7.30 -3.69 -6.39
N ARG A 105 -7.90 -2.68 -7.00
CA ARG A 105 -8.41 -2.73 -8.37
C ARG A 105 -7.41 -2.04 -9.29
N VAL A 106 -6.39 -2.79 -9.70
CA VAL A 106 -5.21 -2.29 -10.42
C VAL A 106 -5.52 -1.46 -11.68
N ARG A 107 -6.63 -1.75 -12.40
CA ARG A 107 -7.05 -0.96 -13.59
C ARG A 107 -7.45 0.48 -13.28
N SER A 108 -7.95 0.74 -12.08
CA SER A 108 -8.36 2.07 -11.63
C SER A 108 -7.35 2.68 -10.65
N LEU A 109 -6.20 2.04 -10.47
CA LEU A 109 -5.18 2.47 -9.53
C LEU A 109 -4.32 3.58 -10.15
N ASP A 110 -4.65 4.82 -9.81
CA ASP A 110 -3.81 5.97 -10.12
C ASP A 110 -2.55 5.96 -9.24
N PRO A 111 -1.33 5.84 -9.83
CA PRO A 111 -0.11 5.65 -9.06
C PRO A 111 0.26 6.83 -8.16
N ASP A 112 -0.18 8.04 -8.49
CA ASP A 112 0.16 9.26 -7.74
C ASP A 112 -0.93 9.68 -6.74
N LYS A 113 -1.95 8.84 -6.53
CA LYS A 113 -2.99 9.04 -5.51
C LYS A 113 -2.72 8.21 -4.27
N PRO A 114 -3.03 8.70 -3.05
CA PRO A 114 -2.75 8.01 -1.80
C PRO A 114 -3.80 6.91 -1.50
N ILE A 115 -4.11 6.03 -2.46
CA ILE A 115 -5.19 5.04 -2.34
C ILE A 115 -4.81 3.98 -1.30
N ILE A 116 -3.61 3.37 -1.38
CA ILE A 116 -3.15 2.42 -0.35
C ILE A 116 -3.08 3.09 1.03
N LEU A 117 -2.60 4.33 1.12
CA LEU A 117 -2.58 5.07 2.38
C LEU A 117 -3.99 5.22 2.98
N HIS A 118 -4.99 5.55 2.15
CA HIS A 118 -6.38 5.64 2.56
C HIS A 118 -6.92 4.31 3.12
N GLU A 119 -6.67 3.20 2.42
CA GLU A 119 -7.11 1.88 2.90
C GLU A 119 -6.39 1.44 4.19
N LEU A 120 -5.10 1.78 4.33
CA LEU A 120 -4.35 1.55 5.57
C LEU A 120 -4.89 2.38 6.74
N LEU A 121 -5.43 3.57 6.48
CA LEU A 121 -6.08 4.39 7.51
C LEU A 121 -7.40 3.76 7.97
N HIS A 122 -8.15 3.08 7.10
CA HIS A 122 -9.25 2.23 7.55
C HIS A 122 -8.77 1.08 8.45
N ALA A 123 -7.66 0.43 8.09
CA ALA A 123 -7.07 -0.63 8.92
C ALA A 123 -6.63 -0.11 10.30
N PHE A 124 -5.98 1.06 10.33
CA PHE A 124 -5.55 1.74 11.54
C PHE A 124 -6.74 2.09 12.45
N ASN A 125 -7.79 2.68 11.89
CA ASN A 125 -9.03 2.94 12.62
C ASN A 125 -9.62 1.66 13.19
N GLY A 126 -9.77 0.62 12.36
CA GLY A 126 -10.45 -0.62 12.76
C GLY A 126 -9.69 -1.44 13.80
N ARG A 127 -8.35 -1.38 13.83
CA ARG A 127 -7.53 -2.32 14.61
C ARG A 127 -6.59 -1.69 15.64
N MET A 128 -6.16 -0.44 15.45
CA MET A 128 -5.17 0.21 16.30
C MET A 128 -5.80 1.26 17.23
N LEU A 129 -6.84 1.97 16.78
CA LEU A 129 -7.54 2.92 17.63
C LEU A 129 -8.45 2.24 18.65
N SER A 130 -8.51 2.82 19.86
CA SER A 130 -9.46 2.38 20.89
C SER A 130 -10.89 2.50 20.37
N GLY A 131 -11.69 1.45 20.58
CA GLY A 131 -13.06 1.35 20.08
C GLY A 131 -13.16 0.98 18.58
N GLY A 132 -12.05 0.87 17.85
CA GLY A 132 -12.04 0.51 16.44
C GLY A 132 -12.94 1.43 15.59
N PHE A 133 -13.69 0.85 14.67
CA PHE A 133 -14.74 1.55 13.90
C PHE A 133 -15.92 2.11 14.74
N ARG A 134 -15.89 1.98 16.06
CA ARG A 134 -16.82 2.63 17.00
C ARG A 134 -16.14 3.71 17.84
N ASN A 135 -14.93 4.13 17.48
CA ASN A 135 -14.19 5.19 18.17
C ASN A 135 -15.07 6.45 18.35
N SER A 136 -15.22 6.87 19.61
CA SER A 136 -16.10 7.98 19.97
C SER A 136 -15.60 9.33 19.47
N ASP A 137 -14.29 9.53 19.43
CA ASP A 137 -13.68 10.79 19.03
C ASP A 137 -13.91 11.03 17.53
N ILE A 138 -13.66 10.02 16.69
CA ILE A 138 -13.94 10.09 15.24
C ILE A 138 -15.41 10.42 14.99
N ARG A 139 -16.34 9.75 15.69
CA ARG A 139 -17.78 10.01 15.57
C ARG A 139 -18.14 11.43 15.97
N GLN A 140 -17.53 11.93 17.04
CA GLN A 140 -17.74 13.30 17.48
C GLN A 140 -17.21 14.30 16.43
N PHE A 141 -16.00 14.11 15.90
CA PHE A 141 -15.43 14.98 14.87
C PHE A 141 -16.22 14.94 13.56
N PHE A 142 -16.70 13.76 13.16
CA PHE A 142 -17.59 13.60 12.01
C PHE A 142 -18.90 14.38 12.21
N ASN A 143 -19.55 14.22 13.36
CA ASN A 143 -20.79 14.94 13.67
C ASN A 143 -20.58 16.46 13.75
N ASN A 144 -19.50 16.91 14.37
CA ASN A 144 -19.12 18.32 14.40
C ASN A 144 -18.77 18.87 13.01
N GLY A 145 -18.39 18.00 12.07
CA GLY A 145 -18.13 18.35 10.68
C GLY A 145 -19.39 18.56 9.84
N ARG A 146 -20.54 18.06 10.30
CA ARG A 146 -21.82 18.30 9.61
C ARG A 146 -22.12 19.81 9.62
N GLY A 147 -22.34 20.37 8.44
CA GLY A 147 -22.53 21.82 8.25
C GLY A 147 -21.25 22.61 7.99
N LEU A 148 -20.06 22.03 8.27
CA LEU A 148 -18.76 22.64 7.90
C LEU A 148 -18.26 22.15 6.54
N TRP A 149 -18.66 20.94 6.17
CA TRP A 149 -18.28 20.24 4.95
C TRP A 149 -19.48 19.99 4.03
N PRO A 150 -19.28 19.87 2.70
CA PRO A 150 -20.34 19.49 1.77
C PRO A 150 -20.91 18.11 2.15
N GLY A 151 -22.21 18.05 2.42
CA GLY A 151 -22.87 16.86 2.96
C GLY A 151 -22.91 15.66 2.00
N ASP A 152 -22.83 15.94 0.70
CA ASP A 152 -22.77 14.96 -0.40
C ASP A 152 -21.34 14.54 -0.75
N SER A 153 -20.33 15.12 -0.10
CA SER A 153 -18.94 14.71 -0.33
C SER A 153 -18.67 13.28 0.15
N TYR A 154 -17.75 12.60 -0.53
CA TYR A 154 -17.38 11.21 -0.21
C TYR A 154 -16.98 11.01 1.25
N MET A 155 -16.17 11.92 1.80
CA MET A 155 -15.76 11.89 3.21
C MET A 155 -16.93 12.01 4.17
N MET A 156 -18.06 12.60 3.76
CA MET A 156 -19.23 12.77 4.62
C MET A 156 -20.23 11.61 4.56
N SER A 157 -19.93 10.55 3.79
CA SER A 157 -20.80 9.38 3.68
C SER A 157 -20.96 8.59 4.99
N ASN A 158 -19.88 8.47 5.78
CA ASN A 158 -19.90 7.93 7.15
C ASN A 158 -18.64 8.35 7.93
N ASP A 159 -18.60 8.03 9.23
CA ASP A 159 -17.51 8.38 10.15
C ASP A 159 -16.16 7.71 9.79
N ARG A 160 -16.18 6.55 9.12
CA ARG A 160 -14.96 5.85 8.70
C ARG A 160 -14.33 6.50 7.49
N GLU A 161 -15.14 6.85 6.49
CA GLU A 161 -14.68 7.61 5.31
C GLU A 161 -14.21 9.00 5.71
N PHE A 162 -14.93 9.65 6.63
CA PHE A 162 -14.53 10.93 7.19
C PHE A 162 -13.11 10.84 7.74
N PHE A 163 -12.84 9.88 8.63
CA PHE A 163 -11.51 9.68 9.18
C PHE A 163 -10.48 9.38 8.09
N ALA A 164 -10.72 8.38 7.24
CA ALA A 164 -9.73 7.94 6.28
C ALA A 164 -9.38 9.03 5.26
N VAL A 165 -10.36 9.77 4.72
CA VAL A 165 -10.09 10.86 3.77
C VAL A 165 -9.35 12.03 4.43
N THR A 166 -9.81 12.47 5.60
CA THR A 166 -9.21 13.63 6.28
C THR A 166 -7.82 13.32 6.82
N ALA A 167 -7.58 12.09 7.32
CA ALA A 167 -6.25 11.63 7.71
C ALA A 167 -5.33 11.45 6.49
N SER A 168 -5.85 11.03 5.33
CA SER A 168 -5.07 11.05 4.08
C SER A 168 -4.61 12.47 3.76
N VAL A 169 -5.49 13.48 3.84
CA VAL A 169 -5.11 14.89 3.61
C VAL A 169 -4.09 15.38 4.63
N TYR A 170 -4.29 15.06 5.90
CA TYR A 170 -3.35 15.42 6.95
C TYR A 170 -1.94 14.89 6.67
N LEU A 171 -1.83 13.61 6.29
CA LEU A 171 -0.55 12.95 6.04
C LEU A 171 0.06 13.31 4.68
N TYR A 172 -0.71 13.16 3.60
CA TYR A 172 -0.28 13.31 2.21
C TYR A 172 -0.19 14.77 1.76
N GLY A 173 -1.14 15.60 2.19
CA GLY A 173 -1.30 16.96 1.71
C GLY A 173 -2.55 17.10 0.85
N ASP A 174 -2.40 17.73 -0.30
CA ASP A 174 -3.56 18.12 -1.10
C ASP A 174 -4.12 16.96 -1.92
N ILE A 175 -5.45 16.92 -2.05
CA ILE A 175 -6.17 15.94 -2.88
C ILE A 175 -7.28 16.63 -3.68
N GLU A 176 -7.77 15.97 -4.73
CA GLU A 176 -8.73 16.53 -5.69
C GLU A 176 -10.18 16.69 -5.17
N ARG A 177 -10.45 16.23 -3.94
CA ARG A 177 -11.80 16.16 -3.34
C ARG A 177 -11.79 16.74 -1.93
N PRO A 178 -12.95 17.13 -1.35
CA PRO A 178 -13.01 17.56 0.04
C PRO A 178 -12.29 16.58 0.99
N PRO A 179 -11.48 17.06 1.95
CA PRO A 179 -11.33 18.46 2.38
C PRO A 179 -10.30 19.28 1.58
N TYR A 180 -9.82 18.78 0.44
CA TYR A 180 -8.87 19.39 -0.50
C TYR A 180 -7.44 19.61 0.01
N SER A 181 -7.24 20.21 1.18
CA SER A 181 -5.92 20.56 1.68
C SER A 181 -5.81 20.54 3.20
N ARG A 182 -4.57 20.44 3.71
CA ARG A 182 -4.27 20.58 5.14
C ARG A 182 -4.79 21.90 5.71
N SER A 183 -4.63 22.98 4.96
CA SER A 183 -5.07 24.32 5.37
C SER A 183 -6.58 24.37 5.60
N GLN A 184 -7.38 23.84 4.66
CA GLN A 184 -8.84 23.81 4.82
C GLN A 184 -9.27 22.92 5.99
N LEU A 185 -8.63 21.77 6.17
CA LEU A 185 -8.90 20.89 7.31
C LEU A 185 -8.58 21.57 8.65
N ARG A 186 -7.43 22.25 8.73
CA ARG A 186 -7.00 23.00 9.92
C ARG A 186 -7.92 24.18 10.22
N GLU A 187 -8.35 24.93 9.21
CA GLU A 187 -9.24 26.08 9.38
C GLU A 187 -10.63 25.65 9.86
N LYS A 188 -11.23 24.66 9.20
CA LYS A 188 -12.61 24.24 9.49
C LYS A 188 -12.72 23.43 10.78
N GLN A 189 -11.73 22.59 11.08
CA GLN A 189 -11.76 21.73 12.27
C GLN A 189 -10.40 21.68 12.99
N PRO A 190 -9.95 22.80 13.60
CA PRO A 190 -8.61 22.91 14.19
C PRO A 190 -8.36 21.90 15.32
N ARG A 191 -9.38 21.60 16.14
CA ARG A 191 -9.27 20.59 17.21
C ARG A 191 -9.09 19.18 16.64
N TYR A 192 -9.74 18.89 15.51
CA TYR A 192 -9.59 17.60 14.84
C TYR A 192 -8.20 17.49 14.19
N TYR A 193 -7.75 18.57 13.54
CA TYR A 193 -6.40 18.66 12.97
C TYR A 193 -5.31 18.42 14.03
N GLN A 194 -5.46 19.01 15.22
CA GLN A 194 -4.59 18.76 16.35
C GLN A 194 -4.67 17.31 16.86
N TRP A 195 -5.85 16.69 16.83
CA TRP A 195 -6.01 15.29 17.21
C TRP A 195 -5.31 14.35 16.24
N LEU A 196 -5.36 14.61 14.92
CA LEU A 196 -4.58 13.87 13.94
C LEU A 196 -3.07 14.00 14.19
N ALA A 197 -2.60 15.18 14.61
CA ALA A 197 -1.21 15.37 15.01
C ALA A 197 -0.81 14.52 16.23
N MET A 198 -1.71 14.33 17.20
CA MET A 198 -1.43 13.44 18.34
C MET A 198 -1.31 11.97 17.89
N LEU A 199 -2.09 11.56 16.89
CA LEU A 199 -2.01 10.21 16.34
C LEU A 199 -0.72 9.96 15.55
N PHE A 200 -0.30 10.94 14.74
CA PHE A 200 0.70 10.70 13.69
C PHE A 200 2.02 11.47 13.85
N ASP A 201 2.11 12.51 14.68
CA ASP A 201 3.27 13.41 14.74
C ASP A 201 3.59 13.92 16.17
N ASP A 202 3.33 13.09 17.19
CA ASP A 202 3.59 13.41 18.61
C ASP A 202 3.00 14.76 19.07
N GLY A 203 1.85 15.12 18.48
CA GLY A 203 1.11 16.34 18.78
C GLY A 203 1.60 17.60 18.05
N ARG A 204 2.57 17.51 17.14
CA ARG A 204 3.02 18.64 16.32
C ARG A 204 2.31 18.64 14.96
N PRO A 205 1.36 19.56 14.72
CA PRO A 205 0.59 19.52 13.49
C PRO A 205 1.44 19.87 12.26
N ARG A 206 1.21 19.14 11.17
CA ARG A 206 1.84 19.43 9.87
C ARG A 206 1.42 20.80 9.35
N SER A 207 2.30 21.43 8.57
CA SER A 207 2.04 22.73 7.92
C SER A 207 1.00 22.65 6.82
#